data_AF-A0A7V8SS87-F1
#
_entry.id   AF-A0A7V8SS87-F1
#
_cell.length_a   1.000
_cell.length_b   1.000
_cell.length_c   1.000
_cell.angle_alpha   90.00
_cell.angle_beta   90.00
_cell.angle_gamma   90.00
#
_symmetry.space_group_name_H-M   'P 1'
#
loop_
_entity.id
_entity.type
_entity.pdbx_description
1 polymer ?
#
loop_
_entity_poly.entity_id
_entity_poly.type
_entity_poly.pdbx_seq_one_letter_code
_entity_poly.pdbx_strand_id
1 'polypeptide(L)'
;MLEIKGTAKCACCGGMNERRFVVSGNETVWAFRCDSPKCNEDQQEIAKRVRKYGLSYDEYAEIHLYQRGRCPICTEPIGKFRPGIVIDHDHTCCPGRKSCGRCVRGILHHQCNIALGMLRDDPDNAERAADYLREEFPWQ
;
A
#
# COMPACT_ATOMS: atom_id res chain seq x y z
N MET A 1 -22.91 21.00 6.53
CA MET A 1 -21.46 21.20 6.39
C MET A 1 -21.03 20.43 5.15
N LEU A 2 -20.31 21.04 4.21
CA LEU A 2 -19.87 20.32 3.01
C LEU A 2 -18.84 19.25 3.40
N GLU A 3 -19.08 18.01 2.99
CA GLU A 3 -18.18 16.88 3.21
C GLU A 3 -16.83 17.13 2.52
N ILE A 4 -15.72 16.86 3.21
CA ILE A 4 -14.37 16.92 2.65
C ILE A 4 -13.91 15.49 2.41
N LYS A 5 -13.52 15.17 1.18
CA LYS A 5 -12.99 13.85 0.77
C LYS A 5 -11.50 13.93 0.44
N GLY A 6 -10.79 12.81 0.55
CA GLY A 6 -9.38 12.74 0.22
C GLY A 6 -8.45 12.95 1.44
N THR A 7 -7.15 12.79 1.21
CA THR A 7 -6.09 13.09 2.19
C THR A 7 -5.35 14.38 1.87
N ALA A 8 -4.90 15.11 2.89
CA ALA A 8 -4.12 16.34 2.73
C ALA A 8 -2.69 16.08 2.20
N LYS A 9 -2.15 14.86 2.29
CA LYS A 9 -0.82 14.53 1.75
C LYS A 9 -0.95 13.56 0.58
N CYS A 10 -0.29 13.87 -0.52
CA CYS A 10 -0.28 13.02 -1.69
C CYS A 10 0.60 11.78 -1.45
N ALA A 11 0.00 10.59 -1.48
CA ALA A 11 0.77 9.34 -1.38
C ALA A 11 1.70 9.11 -2.58
N CYS A 12 1.49 9.79 -3.72
CA CYS A 12 2.30 9.62 -4.93
C CYS A 12 3.60 10.45 -4.92
N CYS A 13 3.56 11.70 -4.45
CA CYS A 13 4.71 12.61 -4.48
C CYS A 13 5.15 13.10 -3.09
N GLY A 14 4.42 12.79 -2.04
CA GLY A 14 4.67 13.29 -0.67
C GLY A 14 4.30 14.75 -0.44
N GLY A 15 3.94 15.50 -1.49
CA GLY A 15 3.52 16.90 -1.41
C GLY A 15 2.14 17.08 -0.77
N MET A 16 1.79 18.34 -0.49
CA MET A 16 0.47 18.70 0.04
C MET A 16 -0.56 18.69 -1.09
N ASN A 17 -1.70 18.05 -0.86
CA ASN A 17 -2.87 18.21 -1.68
C ASN A 17 -3.60 19.49 -1.26
N GLU A 18 -4.05 20.27 -2.24
CA GLU A 18 -4.87 21.45 -2.02
C GLU A 18 -6.34 21.08 -1.92
N ARG A 19 -7.07 21.78 -1.04
CA ARG A 19 -8.51 21.64 -0.93
C ARG A 19 -9.19 22.43 -2.06
N ARG A 20 -9.94 21.73 -2.92
CA ARG A 20 -10.61 22.31 -4.10
C ARG A 20 -12.07 21.88 -4.16
N PHE A 21 -12.92 22.73 -4.74
CA PHE A 21 -14.30 22.36 -5.07
C PHE A 21 -14.30 21.41 -6.26
N VAL A 22 -15.04 20.30 -6.15
CA VAL A 22 -15.14 19.30 -7.21
C VAL A 22 -16.58 18.85 -7.37
N VAL A 23 -17.02 18.73 -8.62
CA VAL A 23 -18.32 18.14 -8.96
C VAL A 23 -18.16 16.62 -9.07
N SER A 24 -18.98 15.87 -8.34
CA SER A 24 -19.03 14.41 -8.36
C SER A 24 -20.48 13.97 -8.55
N GLY A 25 -20.84 13.58 -9.78
CA GLY A 25 -22.24 13.35 -10.14
C GLY A 25 -23.05 14.64 -10.03
N ASN A 26 -24.14 14.61 -9.25
CA ASN A 26 -25.02 15.76 -9.02
C ASN A 26 -24.63 16.59 -7.78
N GLU A 27 -23.54 16.25 -7.11
CA GLU A 27 -23.10 16.91 -5.87
C GLU A 27 -21.83 17.73 -6.10
N THR A 28 -21.72 18.84 -5.37
CA THR A 28 -20.48 19.62 -5.25
C THR A 28 -19.90 19.41 -3.86
N VAL A 29 -18.70 18.86 -3.79
CA VAL A 29 -18.00 18.54 -2.53
C VAL A 29 -16.64 19.22 -2.49
N TRP A 30 -16.06 19.29 -1.29
CA TRP A 30 -14.65 19.63 -1.16
C TRP A 30 -13.82 18.37 -1.30
N ALA A 31 -12.74 18.42 -2.07
CA ALA A 31 -11.78 17.33 -2.12
C ALA A 31 -10.34 17.84 -2.07
N PHE A 32 -9.46 17.02 -1.51
CA PHE A 32 -8.03 17.21 -1.63
C PHE A 32 -7.53 16.75 -3.01
N ARG A 33 -6.77 17.60 -3.71
CA ARG A 33 -6.13 17.27 -4.99
C ARG A 33 -4.68 17.71 -5.04
N CYS A 34 -3.85 16.93 -5.72
CA CYS A 34 -2.48 17.32 -5.99
C CYS A 34 -2.45 18.34 -7.14
N ASP A 35 -1.45 19.23 -7.15
CA ASP A 35 -1.22 20.13 -8.30
C ASP A 35 -0.79 19.39 -9.56
N SER A 36 -0.13 18.25 -9.39
CA SER A 36 0.30 17.40 -10.50
C SER A 36 -0.89 16.64 -11.09
N PRO A 37 -1.27 16.87 -12.36
CA PRO A 37 -2.33 16.09 -13.02
C PRO A 37 -2.00 14.60 -13.03
N LYS A 38 -0.73 14.25 -13.26
CA LYS A 38 -0.25 12.87 -13.22
C LYS A 38 -0.48 12.21 -11.85
N CYS A 39 -0.26 12.94 -10.75
CA CYS A 39 -0.54 12.41 -9.43
C CYS A 39 -2.03 12.16 -9.26
N ASN A 40 -2.90 13.08 -9.69
CA ASN A 40 -4.35 12.88 -9.59
C ASN A 40 -4.83 11.64 -10.40
N GLU A 41 -4.28 11.40 -11.59
CA GLU A 41 -4.54 10.16 -12.34
C GLU A 41 -4.07 8.91 -11.59
N ASP A 42 -2.84 8.95 -11.07
CA ASP A 42 -2.26 7.83 -10.32
C ASP A 42 -3.12 7.51 -9.07
N GLN A 43 -3.65 8.54 -8.38
CA GLN A 43 -4.58 8.39 -7.26
C GLN A 43 -5.89 7.69 -7.66
N GLN A 44 -6.47 8.04 -8.81
CA GLN A 44 -7.69 7.40 -9.32
C GLN A 44 -7.45 5.92 -9.66
N GLU A 45 -6.31 5.60 -10.26
CA GLU A 45 -5.94 4.22 -10.58
C GLU A 45 -5.69 3.38 -9.31
N ILE A 46 -5.05 3.96 -8.30
CA ILE A 46 -4.94 3.36 -6.97
C ILE A 46 -6.34 3.10 -6.43
N ALA A 47 -7.21 4.12 -6.38
CA ALA A 47 -8.57 4.02 -5.84
C ALA A 47 -9.38 2.87 -6.47
N LYS A 48 -9.21 2.60 -7.78
CA LYS A 48 -9.86 1.45 -8.44
C LYS A 48 -9.29 0.11 -7.97
N ARG A 49 -7.98 -0.01 -7.88
CA ARG A 49 -7.27 -1.26 -7.56
C ARG A 49 -7.43 -1.67 -6.10
N VAL A 50 -7.44 -0.70 -5.18
CA VAL A 50 -7.49 -0.97 -3.74
C VAL A 50 -8.86 -1.49 -3.28
N ARG A 51 -9.93 -1.25 -4.06
CA ARG A 51 -11.29 -1.74 -3.78
C ARG A 51 -11.39 -3.25 -3.58
N LYS A 52 -10.60 -4.05 -4.30
CA LYS A 52 -10.62 -5.53 -4.14
C LYS A 52 -10.05 -6.00 -2.80
N TYR A 53 -9.38 -5.09 -2.09
CA TYR A 53 -8.84 -5.28 -0.75
C TYR A 53 -9.72 -4.61 0.32
N GLY A 54 -10.93 -4.16 -0.03
CA GLY A 54 -11.83 -3.51 0.93
C GLY A 54 -11.33 -2.14 1.41
N LEU A 55 -10.41 -1.51 0.68
CA LEU A 55 -9.85 -0.19 1.02
C LEU A 55 -10.40 0.90 0.10
N SER A 56 -10.44 2.11 0.64
CA SER A 56 -10.51 3.38 -0.06
C SER A 56 -9.10 3.88 -0.44
N TYR A 57 -9.03 4.93 -1.27
CA TYR A 57 -7.75 5.58 -1.57
C TYR A 57 -7.13 6.21 -0.32
N ASP A 58 -7.97 6.78 0.56
CA ASP A 58 -7.48 7.49 1.74
C ASP A 58 -6.85 6.52 2.74
N GLU A 59 -7.48 5.35 2.98
CA GLU A 59 -6.88 4.28 3.79
C GLU A 59 -5.58 3.75 3.18
N TYR A 60 -5.51 3.57 1.86
CA TYR A 60 -4.25 3.22 1.19
C TYR A 60 -3.17 4.29 1.41
N ALA A 61 -3.56 5.57 1.28
CA ALA A 61 -2.64 6.68 1.44
C ALA A 61 -2.11 6.77 2.88
N GLU A 62 -2.96 6.51 3.87
CA GLU A 62 -2.55 6.42 5.28
C GLU A 62 -1.51 5.32 5.51
N ILE A 63 -1.74 4.11 4.99
CA ILE A 63 -0.76 3.00 5.07
C ILE A 63 0.55 3.41 4.39
N HIS A 64 0.47 3.98 3.19
CA HIS A 64 1.65 4.39 2.43
C HIS A 64 2.45 5.48 3.16
N LEU A 65 1.78 6.48 3.73
CA LEU A 65 2.40 7.55 4.49
C LEU A 65 2.99 7.05 5.81
N TYR A 66 2.30 6.13 6.51
CA TYR A 66 2.80 5.48 7.71
C TYR A 66 4.11 4.71 7.43
N GLN A 67 4.14 3.98 6.31
CA GLN A 67 5.34 3.32 5.80
C GLN A 67 6.40 4.28 5.22
N ARG A 68 6.15 5.59 5.24
CA ARG A 68 7.02 6.62 4.65
C ARG A 68 7.34 6.37 3.17
N GLY A 69 6.42 5.74 2.46
CA GLY A 69 6.58 5.33 1.06
C GLY A 69 7.70 4.30 0.85
N ARG A 70 7.97 3.42 1.82
CA ARG A 70 8.99 2.35 1.72
C ARG A 70 8.39 0.99 2.08
N CYS A 71 8.95 -0.06 1.49
CA CYS A 71 8.56 -1.43 1.82
C CYS A 71 9.08 -1.75 3.23
N PRO A 72 8.25 -2.23 4.16
CA PRO A 72 8.67 -2.53 5.53
C PRO A 72 9.65 -3.72 5.62
N ILE A 73 9.77 -4.54 4.57
CA ILE A 73 10.66 -5.70 4.55
C ILE A 73 12.05 -5.34 4.00
N CYS A 74 12.13 -4.92 2.74
CA CYS A 74 13.43 -4.60 2.13
C CYS A 74 13.86 -3.15 2.35
N THR A 75 13.02 -2.30 2.93
CA THR A 75 13.25 -0.86 3.17
C THR A 75 13.42 0.01 1.93
N GLU A 76 13.35 -0.57 0.72
CA GLU A 76 13.42 0.18 -0.53
C GLU A 76 12.15 1.01 -0.78
N PRO A 77 12.25 2.15 -1.50
CA PRO A 77 11.09 2.96 -1.85
C PRO A 77 9.99 2.17 -2.57
N ILE A 78 8.76 2.35 -2.10
CA ILE A 78 7.57 2.01 -2.84
C ILE A 78 7.41 3.11 -3.89
N GLY A 79 7.79 2.77 -5.12
CA GLY A 79 7.58 3.64 -6.25
C GLY A 79 6.09 3.80 -6.57
N LYS A 80 5.80 4.27 -7.78
CA LYS A 80 4.41 4.35 -8.25
C LYS A 80 3.70 3.00 -8.09
N PHE A 81 2.42 3.03 -7.71
CA PHE A 81 1.58 1.84 -7.59
C PHE A 81 1.40 1.15 -8.95
N ARG A 82 2.38 0.31 -9.29
CA ARG A 82 2.56 -0.45 -10.52
C ARG A 82 2.47 -1.96 -10.19
N PRO A 83 2.43 -2.87 -11.18
CA PRO A 83 2.26 -4.30 -10.91
C PRO A 83 3.28 -4.92 -9.94
N GLY A 84 4.45 -4.31 -9.74
CA GLY A 84 5.45 -4.74 -8.75
C GLY A 84 5.16 -4.33 -7.30
N ILE A 85 4.09 -3.56 -7.03
CA ILE A 85 3.67 -3.14 -5.69
C ILE A 85 2.33 -3.83 -5.37
N VAL A 86 2.27 -4.48 -4.21
CA VAL A 86 1.11 -5.27 -3.78
C VAL A 86 0.64 -4.84 -2.40
N ILE A 87 -0.66 -5.05 -2.13
CA ILE A 87 -1.22 -4.95 -0.79
C ILE A 87 -1.18 -6.35 -0.19
N ASP A 88 -0.44 -6.46 0.91
CA ASP A 88 -0.31 -7.68 1.70
C ASP A 88 -1.43 -7.76 2.75
N HIS A 89 -1.97 -8.96 2.94
CA HIS A 89 -3.05 -9.20 3.88
C HIS A 89 -2.95 -10.59 4.50
N ASP A 90 -3.50 -10.74 5.71
CA ASP A 90 -3.50 -12.00 6.43
C ASP A 90 -4.50 -13.00 5.80
N HIS A 91 -3.95 -14.10 5.28
CA HIS A 91 -4.67 -15.18 4.64
C HIS A 91 -5.46 -16.09 5.60
N THR A 92 -5.18 -16.03 6.91
CA THR A 92 -6.00 -16.73 7.92
C THR A 92 -7.36 -16.06 8.09
N CYS A 93 -7.42 -14.73 7.91
CA CYS A 93 -8.66 -13.96 7.94
C CYS A 93 -9.43 -14.00 6.62
N CYS A 94 -8.74 -13.79 5.50
CA CYS A 94 -9.35 -13.77 4.16
C CYS A 94 -8.58 -14.70 3.21
N PRO A 95 -9.07 -15.93 2.95
CA PRO A 95 -8.42 -16.82 2.02
C PRO A 95 -8.52 -16.30 0.57
N GLY A 96 -7.41 -16.36 -0.17
CA GLY A 96 -7.36 -16.00 -1.59
C GLY A 96 -6.94 -14.56 -1.88
N ARG A 97 -7.33 -14.05 -3.06
CA ARG A 97 -6.78 -12.80 -3.64
C ARG A 97 -7.45 -11.50 -3.19
N LYS A 98 -8.53 -11.58 -2.41
CA LYS A 98 -9.29 -10.43 -1.91
C LYS A 98 -9.15 -10.36 -0.40
N SER A 99 -9.32 -9.18 0.17
CA SER A 99 -9.34 -8.97 1.62
C SER A 99 -10.57 -8.19 2.06
N CYS A 100 -10.89 -8.28 3.35
CA CYS A 100 -11.97 -7.53 3.99
C CYS A 100 -11.56 -6.11 4.41
N GLY A 101 -10.38 -5.62 4.02
CA GLY A 101 -9.79 -4.37 4.51
C GLY A 101 -9.12 -4.52 5.88
N ARG A 102 -9.79 -5.14 6.86
CA ARG A 102 -9.29 -5.25 8.24
C ARG A 102 -8.04 -6.12 8.40
N CYS A 103 -7.81 -7.05 7.48
CA CYS A 103 -6.63 -7.94 7.52
C CYS A 103 -5.46 -7.42 6.69
N VAL A 104 -5.52 -6.20 6.15
CA VAL A 104 -4.39 -5.60 5.42
C VAL A 104 -3.25 -5.34 6.40
N ARG A 105 -2.06 -5.86 6.09
CA ARG A 105 -0.85 -5.69 6.89
C ARG A 105 0.00 -4.52 6.40
N GLY A 106 0.05 -4.31 5.07
CA GLY A 106 0.82 -3.22 4.50
C GLY A 106 0.92 -3.26 2.98
N ILE A 107 1.76 -2.37 2.45
CA ILE A 107 2.10 -2.28 1.03
C ILE A 107 3.53 -2.79 0.85
N LEU A 108 3.72 -3.82 0.03
CA LEU A 108 5.01 -4.48 -0.18
C LEU A 108 5.43 -4.44 -1.65
N HIS A 109 6.71 -4.67 -1.93
CA HIS A 109 7.10 -5.13 -3.26
C HIS A 109 6.62 -6.57 -3.46
N HIS A 110 6.26 -6.91 -4.69
CA HIS A 110 5.79 -8.25 -5.07
C HIS A 110 6.77 -9.35 -4.67
N GLN A 111 8.08 -9.12 -4.82
CA GLN A 111 9.12 -10.09 -4.44
C GLN A 111 9.17 -10.30 -2.92
N CYS A 112 9.05 -9.24 -2.12
CA CYS A 112 8.98 -9.35 -0.67
C CYS A 112 7.73 -10.14 -0.23
N ASN A 113 6.59 -9.90 -0.89
CA ASN A 113 5.37 -10.65 -0.64
C ASN A 113 5.48 -12.13 -1.02
N ILE A 114 6.16 -12.45 -2.13
CA ILE A 114 6.46 -13.85 -2.49
C ILE A 114 7.32 -14.50 -1.41
N ALA A 115 8.35 -13.82 -0.92
CA ALA A 115 9.22 -14.34 0.12
C ALA A 115 8.43 -14.72 1.38
N LEU A 116 7.47 -13.88 1.81
CA LEU A 116 6.56 -14.22 2.90
C LEU A 116 5.78 -15.52 2.63
N GLY A 117 5.21 -15.66 1.43
CA GLY A 117 4.50 -16.88 1.03
C GLY A 117 5.39 -18.13 0.97
N MET A 118 6.66 -17.99 0.54
CA MET A 118 7.64 -19.09 0.52
C MET A 118 8.02 -19.53 1.94
N LEU A 119 8.02 -18.60 2.88
CA LEU A 119 8.16 -18.84 4.31
C LEU A 119 6.83 -19.24 4.97
N ARG A 120 5.78 -19.47 4.18
CA ARG A 120 4.43 -19.89 4.60
C ARG A 120 3.73 -18.90 5.54
N ASP A 121 4.01 -17.61 5.39
CA ASP A 121 3.51 -16.56 6.28
C ASP A 121 3.82 -16.82 7.78
N ASP A 122 4.86 -17.61 8.07
CA ASP A 122 5.24 -18.07 9.41
C ASP A 122 6.55 -17.39 9.87
N PRO A 123 6.51 -16.57 10.94
CA PRO A 123 7.68 -15.90 11.49
C PRO A 123 8.83 -16.84 11.87
N ASP A 124 8.51 -18.05 12.37
CA ASP A 124 9.55 -19.01 12.79
C ASP A 124 10.35 -19.52 11.59
N ASN A 125 9.72 -19.63 10.41
CA ASN A 125 10.43 -19.94 9.17
C ASN A 125 11.36 -18.78 8.76
N ALA A 126 10.94 -17.53 8.96
CA ALA A 126 11.76 -16.37 8.64
C ALA A 126 12.99 -16.28 9.56
N GLU A 127 12.84 -16.55 10.85
CA GLU A 127 13.95 -16.61 11.81
C GLU A 127 14.94 -17.71 11.46
N ARG A 128 14.46 -18.95 11.21
CA ARG A 128 15.31 -20.06 10.75
C ARG A 128 16.07 -19.74 9.46
N ALA A 129 15.42 -19.09 8.49
CA ALA A 129 16.07 -18.69 7.25
C ALA A 129 17.16 -17.63 7.49
N ALA A 130 16.91 -16.68 8.39
CA ALA A 130 17.88 -15.66 8.76
C ALA A 130 19.08 -16.26 9.50
N ASP A 131 18.86 -17.25 10.38
CA ASP A 131 19.92 -17.94 11.09
C ASP A 131 20.79 -18.76 10.14
N TYR A 132 20.18 -19.54 9.23
CA TYR A 132 20.91 -20.27 8.19
C TYR A 132 21.82 -19.37 7.36
N LEU A 133 21.37 -18.16 6.99
CA LEU A 133 22.18 -17.20 6.23
C LEU A 133 23.36 -16.60 7.01
N ARG A 134 23.33 -16.67 8.34
CA ARG A 134 24.40 -16.16 9.22
C ARG A 134 25.37 -17.24 9.64
N GLU A 135 25.11 -18.50 9.31
CA GLU A 135 26.01 -19.60 9.62
C GLU A 135 27.31 -19.49 8.82
N GLU A 136 28.40 -19.92 9.44
CA GLU A 136 29.69 -20.09 8.77
C GLU A 136 29.72 -21.47 8.13
N PHE A 137 29.86 -21.53 6.81
CA PHE A 137 29.86 -22.79 6.07
C PHE A 137 31.30 -23.25 5.82
N PRO A 138 31.69 -24.47 6.20
CA PRO A 138 33.08 -24.94 6.05
C PRO A 138 33.54 -25.13 4.59
N TRP A 139 32.67 -24.85 3.62
CA TRP A 139 32.93 -24.88 2.18
C TRP A 139 32.80 -23.51 1.50
N GLN A 140 32.55 -22.44 2.25
CA GLN A 140 32.65 -21.05 1.77
C GLN A 140 34.01 -20.47 2.14
#